data_AF-A0A937HRN7-F1
#
_entry.id   AF-A0A937HRN7-F1
#
_cell.length_a   1.000
_cell.length_b   1.000
_cell.length_c   1.000
_cell.angle_alpha   90.00
_cell.angle_beta   90.00
_cell.angle_gamma   90.00
#
_symmetry.space_group_name_H-M   'P 1'
#
loop_
_entity.id
_entity.type
_entity.pdbx_description
1 polymer ?
#
loop_
_entity_poly.entity_id
_entity_poly.type
_entity_poly.pdbx_seq_one_letter_code
_entity_poly.pdbx_strand_id
1 'polypeptide(L)'
;VEKANSFDNKKVREALVGITFDAPQGPVEVMPNHHLSQTVRIGQITADGQFDILESTDGPIAPQAWNQIHPDSKGFACDWTDANKGGKYKL
;
A
#
# COMPACT_ATOMS: atom_id res chain seq x y z
N VAL A 1 -7.21 -11.45 -12.47
CA VAL A 1 -6.66 -12.13 -13.68
C VAL A 1 -7.26 -11.58 -14.97
N GLU A 2 -8.50 -11.10 -14.88
CA GLU A 2 -9.32 -10.48 -15.91
C GLU A 2 -8.60 -9.31 -16.59
N LYS A 3 -8.07 -8.35 -15.82
CA LYS A 3 -7.29 -7.22 -16.36
C LYS A 3 -6.04 -7.67 -17.13
N ALA A 4 -5.43 -8.79 -16.72
CA ALA A 4 -4.26 -9.36 -17.39
C ALA A 4 -4.61 -10.29 -18.56
N ASN A 5 -5.90 -10.67 -18.68
CA ASN A 5 -6.40 -11.73 -19.57
C ASN A 5 -5.52 -12.99 -19.55
N SER A 6 -5.04 -13.38 -18.37
CA SER A 6 -4.08 -14.48 -18.21
C SER A 6 -4.01 -14.96 -16.76
N PHE A 7 -3.58 -16.20 -16.60
CA PHE A 7 -3.18 -16.79 -15.31
C PHE A 7 -1.65 -16.81 -15.11
N ASP A 8 -0.88 -16.32 -16.10
CA ASP A 8 0.56 -16.17 -15.97
C ASP A 8 0.91 -15.17 -14.86
N ASN A 9 1.77 -15.58 -13.93
CA ASN A 9 2.07 -14.80 -12.72
C ASN A 9 2.67 -13.42 -13.04
N LYS A 10 3.54 -13.33 -14.04
CA LYS A 10 4.23 -12.11 -14.44
C LYS A 10 3.25 -11.14 -15.05
N LYS A 11 2.41 -11.61 -15.98
CA LYS A 11 1.36 -10.79 -16.60
C LYS A 11 0.34 -10.28 -15.57
N VAL A 12 -0.09 -11.14 -14.65
CA VAL A 12 -1.03 -10.76 -13.58
C VAL A 12 -0.41 -9.70 -12.67
N ARG A 13 0.86 -9.87 -12.31
CA ARG A 13 1.60 -8.94 -11.46
C ARG A 13 1.83 -7.58 -12.12
N GLU A 14 2.16 -7.56 -13.41
CA GLU A 14 2.28 -6.31 -14.18
C GLU A 14 0.94 -5.56 -14.26
N ALA A 15 -0.17 -6.28 -14.48
CA ALA A 15 -1.50 -5.69 -14.54
C ALA A 15 -2.05 -5.23 -13.16
N LEU A 16 -1.49 -5.75 -12.07
CA LEU A 16 -1.96 -5.50 -10.70
C LEU A 16 -1.75 -4.04 -10.26
N VAL A 17 -0.64 -3.42 -10.65
CA VAL A 17 -0.32 -2.03 -10.28
C VAL A 17 -1.36 -1.07 -10.88
N GLY A 18 -1.79 -0.10 -10.08
CA GLY A 18 -2.84 0.86 -10.42
C GLY A 18 -4.26 0.29 -10.42
N ILE A 19 -4.48 -0.94 -9.94
CA ILE A 19 -5.85 -1.41 -9.67
C ILE A 19 -6.39 -0.63 -8.47
N THR A 20 -7.56 -0.04 -8.65
CA THR A 20 -8.33 0.66 -7.62
C THR A 20 -9.63 -0.06 -7.32
N PHE A 21 -10.08 -0.01 -6.07
CA PHE A 21 -11.44 -0.42 -5.71
C PHE A 21 -11.91 0.22 -4.40
N ASP A 22 -13.23 0.31 -4.24
CA ASP A 22 -13.86 0.79 -3.01
C ASP A 22 -13.92 -0.34 -1.98
N ALA A 23 -12.96 -0.34 -1.04
CA ALA A 23 -12.92 -1.30 0.05
C ALA A 23 -13.75 -0.80 1.25
N PRO A 24 -14.10 -1.66 2.22
CA PRO A 24 -14.80 -1.25 3.45
C PRO A 24 -14.08 -0.15 4.24
N GLN A 25 -12.75 -0.07 4.14
CA GLN A 25 -11.92 0.94 4.79
C GLN A 25 -11.83 2.28 4.03
N GLY A 26 -12.45 2.36 2.85
CA GLY A 26 -12.29 3.45 1.88
C GLY A 26 -11.62 2.97 0.57
N PRO A 27 -11.44 3.87 -0.40
CA PRO A 27 -10.79 3.55 -1.66
C PRO A 27 -9.32 3.14 -1.43
N VAL A 28 -8.86 2.15 -2.18
CA VAL A 28 -7.47 1.68 -2.17
C VAL A 28 -6.92 1.58 -3.58
N GLU A 29 -5.61 1.71 -3.73
CA GLU A 29 -4.89 1.48 -4.98
C GLU A 29 -3.66 0.61 -4.75
N VAL A 30 -3.40 -0.35 -5.63
CA VAL A 30 -2.15 -1.12 -5.59
C VAL A 30 -1.00 -0.32 -6.20
N MET A 31 0.03 -0.05 -5.40
CA MET A 31 1.14 0.81 -5.77
C MET A 31 2.31 0.03 -6.38
N PRO A 32 3.27 0.68 -7.08
CA PRO A 32 4.44 0.03 -7.69
C PRO A 32 5.29 -0.81 -6.73
N ASN A 33 5.28 -0.49 -5.44
CA ASN A 33 5.95 -1.25 -4.39
C ASN A 33 5.13 -2.45 -3.87
N HIS A 34 4.00 -2.76 -4.53
CA HIS A 34 3.04 -3.81 -4.21
C HIS A 34 2.31 -3.67 -2.86
N HIS A 35 2.39 -2.50 -2.23
CA HIS A 35 1.56 -2.16 -1.08
C HIS A 35 0.32 -1.40 -1.56
N LEU A 36 -0.65 -1.20 -0.68
CA LEU A 36 -1.84 -0.41 -0.96
C LEU A 36 -1.67 1.04 -0.49
N SER A 37 -2.13 2.00 -1.29
CA SER A 37 -2.56 3.28 -0.73
C SER A 37 -3.85 3.06 0.06
N GLN A 38 -3.96 3.71 1.22
CA GLN A 38 -5.06 3.43 2.16
C GLN A 38 -5.29 4.59 3.13
N THR A 39 -6.54 4.80 3.53
CA THR A 39 -6.91 5.79 4.56
C THR A 39 -6.49 5.27 5.93
N VAL A 40 -5.76 6.07 6.69
CA VAL A 40 -5.29 5.71 8.04
C VAL A 40 -6.17 6.38 9.08
N ARG A 41 -6.50 5.63 10.14
CA ARG A 41 -7.33 6.09 11.24
C ARG A 41 -6.69 5.73 12.58
N ILE A 42 -6.81 6.64 13.55
CA ILE A 42 -6.48 6.38 14.95
C ILE A 42 -7.80 6.19 15.68
N GLY A 43 -7.99 5.00 16.25
CA GLY A 43 -9.19 4.64 16.98
C GLY A 43 -8.94 4.47 18.48
N GLN A 44 -9.92 4.81 19.30
CA GLN A 44 -9.94 4.56 20.74
C GLN A 44 -11.02 3.53 21.07
N ILE A 45 -10.65 2.51 21.83
CA ILE A 45 -11.62 1.52 22.35
C ILE A 45 -12.53 2.16 23.41
N THR A 46 -13.82 1.87 23.34
CA THR A 46 -14.85 2.36 24.28
C THR A 46 -15.18 1.32 25.34
N ALA A 47 -15.88 1.73 26.41
CA ALA A 47 -16.22 0.83 27.53
C ALA A 47 -17.18 -0.30 27.15
N ASP A 48 -17.97 -0.12 26.09
CA ASP A 48 -18.87 -1.11 25.51
C ASP A 48 -18.20 -1.98 24.43
N GLY A 49 -16.88 -1.81 24.21
CA GLY A 49 -16.07 -2.67 23.33
C GLY A 49 -16.07 -2.26 21.85
N GLN A 50 -16.62 -1.08 21.53
CA GLN A 50 -16.58 -0.49 20.19
C GLN A 50 -15.35 0.42 20.02
N PHE A 51 -15.26 1.12 18.88
CA PHE A 51 -14.18 2.05 18.59
C PHE A 51 -14.71 3.41 18.14
N ASP A 52 -14.22 4.48 18.77
CA ASP A 52 -14.36 5.85 18.28
C ASP A 52 -13.17 6.20 17.39
N ILE A 53 -13.41 6.91 16.28
CA ILE A 53 -12.32 7.44 15.43
C ILE A 53 -11.92 8.80 15.97
N LEU A 54 -10.68 8.92 16.44
CA LEU A 54 -10.11 10.17 16.94
C LEU A 54 -9.50 11.02 15.82
N GLU A 55 -8.79 10.36 14.91
CA GLU A 55 -8.14 11.00 13.76
C GLU A 55 -8.30 10.14 12.51
N SER A 56 -8.37 10.80 11.35
CA SER A 56 -8.37 10.18 10.03
C SER A 56 -7.57 11.04 9.09
N THR A 57 -6.85 10.42 8.16
CA THR A 57 -6.32 11.15 7.01
C THR A 57 -7.46 11.61 6.10
N ASP A 58 -7.30 12.73 5.40
CA ASP A 58 -8.31 13.30 4.48
C ASP A 58 -8.63 12.36 3.30
N GLY A 59 -7.72 11.43 3.01
CA GLY A 59 -7.87 10.41 1.98
C GLY A 59 -6.78 9.33 2.10
N PRO A 60 -6.68 8.42 1.11
CA PRO A 60 -5.64 7.41 1.09
C PRO A 60 -4.24 8.02 1.05
N ILE A 61 -3.34 7.51 1.88
CA ILE A 61 -1.92 7.88 1.84
C ILE A 61 -1.12 6.85 1.05
N ALA A 62 -0.12 7.31 0.31
CA ALA A 62 0.79 6.42 -0.40
C ALA A 62 1.67 5.62 0.60
N PRO A 63 1.92 4.33 0.34
CA PRO A 63 2.70 3.48 1.22
C PRO A 63 4.19 3.81 1.10
N GLN A 64 4.83 3.98 2.25
CA GLN A 64 6.29 4.07 2.37
C GLN A 64 6.83 2.77 3.00
N ALA A 65 7.29 1.85 2.16
CA ALA A 65 7.69 0.50 2.60
C ALA A 65 8.87 0.47 3.58
N TRP A 66 9.79 1.43 3.48
CA TRP A 66 10.97 1.52 4.32
C TRP A 66 10.92 2.76 5.21
N ASN A 67 11.11 2.58 6.52
CA ASN A 67 11.05 3.66 7.50
C ASN A 67 12.27 4.59 7.36
N GLN A 68 12.03 5.84 6.97
CA GLN A 68 13.09 6.84 6.76
C GLN A 68 13.68 7.42 8.05
N ILE A 69 13.11 7.07 9.22
CA ILE A 69 13.61 7.44 10.54
C ILE A 69 14.54 6.35 11.10
N HIS A 70 14.26 5.08 10.79
CA HIS A 70 15.06 3.97 11.30
C HIS A 70 16.39 3.82 10.54
N PRO A 71 17.55 3.78 11.22
CA PRO A 71 18.87 3.71 10.56
C PRO A 71 18.99 2.62 9.49
N ASP A 72 18.51 1.41 9.77
CA ASP A 72 18.65 0.25 8.86
C ASP A 72 17.76 0.31 7.60
N SER A 73 16.81 1.24 7.57
CA SER A 73 15.82 1.41 6.50
C SER A 73 15.92 2.75 5.78
N LYS A 74 16.55 3.74 6.43
CA LYS A 74 16.73 5.07 5.86
C LYS A 74 17.51 5.02 4.55
N GLY A 75 17.01 5.75 3.55
CA GLY A 75 17.61 5.81 2.22
C GLY A 75 17.28 4.60 1.34
N PHE A 76 16.39 3.71 1.78
CA PHE A 76 15.88 2.61 0.95
C PHE A 76 14.45 2.87 0.49
N ALA A 77 14.10 2.30 -0.66
CA ALA A 77 12.77 2.27 -1.24
C ALA A 77 12.46 0.89 -1.86
N CYS A 78 11.23 0.71 -2.33
CA CYS A 78 10.74 -0.50 -2.96
C CYS A 78 10.00 -0.10 -4.25
N ASP A 79 10.26 -0.79 -5.35
CA ASP A 79 9.58 -0.58 -6.63
C ASP A 79 9.76 -1.83 -7.49
N TRP A 80 8.65 -2.50 -7.76
CA TRP A 80 8.62 -3.73 -8.54
C TRP A 80 8.29 -3.51 -10.02
N THR A 81 8.01 -2.27 -10.41
CA THR A 81 7.78 -1.91 -11.82
C THR A 81 9.09 -1.67 -12.57
N ASP A 82 10.17 -1.39 -11.85
CA ASP A 82 11.53 -1.36 -12.38
C ASP A 82 12.27 -2.67 -12.06
N ALA A 83 12.74 -3.34 -13.11
CA ALA A 83 13.47 -4.60 -13.02
C ALA A 83 14.80 -4.49 -12.24
N ASN A 84 15.35 -3.28 -12.11
CA ASN A 84 16.63 -3.03 -11.42
C ASN A 84 16.47 -2.68 -9.94
N LYS A 85 15.25 -2.45 -9.44
CA LYS A 85 14.99 -1.96 -8.09
C LYS A 85 14.55 -3.09 -7.15
N GLY A 86 13.36 -3.65 -7.40
CA GLY A 86 12.78 -4.71 -6.59
C GLY A 86 12.39 -4.28 -5.17
N GLY A 87 12.42 -5.23 -4.23
CA GLY A 87 11.90 -5.06 -2.86
C GLY A 87 12.68 -4.08 -1.98
N LYS A 88 13.97 -3.85 -2.28
CA LYS A 88 14.84 -2.94 -1.51
C LYS A 88 15.94 -2.40 -2.43
N TYR A 89 15.88 -1.11 -2.75
CA TYR A 89 16.94 -0.40 -3.47
C TYR A 89 17.31 0.89 -2.74
N LYS A 90 18.52 1.40 -2.96
CA LYS A 90 18.95 2.69 -2.39
C LYS A 90 18.39 3.83 -3.23
N LEU A 91 17.79 4.82 -2.56
CA LEU A 91 17.31 6.08 -3.14
C LEU A 91 18.45 6.91 -3.73
#